data_AF-A0A830E6Q8-F1
#
_entry.id   AF-A0A830E6Q8-F1
#
_cell.length_a   1.000
_cell.length_b   1.000
_cell.length_c   1.000
_cell.angle_alpha   90.00
_cell.angle_beta   90.00
_cell.angle_gamma   90.00
#
_symmetry.space_group_name_H-M   'P 1'
#
loop_
_entity.id
_entity.type
_entity.pdbx_description
1 polymer ?
#
loop_
_entity_poly.entity_id
_entity_poly.type
_entity_poly.pdbx_seq_one_letter_code
_entity_poly.pdbx_strand_id
1 'polypeptide(L)'
;MAPTCERWDDLRPRDKQYSVVRFDERASPTDPAFATKQSEVDHPNDAPDECPAAAEELVVYDRIGRMVKRTDGSVAPSVLF
;
A
#
# COMPACT_ATOMS: atom_id res chain seq x y z
N MET A 1 -5.95 5.66 23.37
CA MET A 1 -5.54 4.71 22.31
C MET A 1 -6.66 4.70 21.29
N ALA A 2 -6.54 5.49 20.23
CA ALA A 2 -7.53 5.48 19.15
C ALA A 2 -7.46 4.11 18.44
N PRO A 3 -8.61 3.49 18.14
CA PRO A 3 -8.66 2.12 17.67
C PRO A 3 -8.04 2.06 16.28
N THR A 4 -7.13 1.10 16.08
CA THR A 4 -6.52 0.77 14.79
C THR A 4 -7.54 0.63 13.65
N CYS A 5 -8.81 0.35 13.95
CA CYS A 5 -9.91 0.27 13.00
C CYS A 5 -10.16 1.54 12.17
N GLU A 6 -10.07 2.74 12.76
CA GLU A 6 -10.32 3.99 12.01
C GLU A 6 -9.22 4.27 10.99
N ARG A 7 -7.99 3.88 11.33
CA ARG A 7 -6.82 4.03 10.44
C ARG A 7 -6.96 3.21 9.16
N TRP A 8 -7.39 1.95 9.28
CA TRP A 8 -7.56 1.07 8.10
C TRP A 8 -8.72 1.53 7.21
N ASP A 9 -9.74 2.16 7.79
CA ASP A 9 -10.84 2.74 7.03
C ASP A 9 -10.38 3.98 6.24
N ASP A 10 -9.46 4.78 6.78
CA ASP A 10 -8.88 5.93 6.08
C ASP A 10 -8.04 5.53 4.84
N LEU A 11 -7.49 4.31 4.86
CA LEU A 11 -6.76 3.73 3.72
C LEU A 11 -7.68 3.31 2.56
N ARG A 12 -9.00 3.23 2.77
CA ARG A 12 -9.96 2.89 1.72
C ARG A 12 -10.11 4.05 0.73
N PRO A 13 -10.42 3.76 -0.54
CA PRO A 13 -10.72 4.81 -1.48
C PRO A 13 -12.05 5.49 -1.11
N ARG A 14 -12.06 6.82 -1.13
CA ARG A 14 -13.21 7.69 -0.83
C ARG A 14 -13.70 8.38 -2.10
N ASP A 15 -12.78 8.85 -2.93
CA ASP A 15 -13.07 9.62 -4.13
C ASP A 15 -13.07 8.76 -5.40
N LYS A 16 -12.17 7.77 -5.49
CA LYS A 16 -12.05 6.90 -6.67
C LYS A 16 -12.38 5.43 -6.38
N GLN A 17 -12.14 4.54 -7.34
CA GLN A 17 -12.45 3.11 -7.19
C GLN A 17 -11.38 2.35 -6.42
N TYR A 18 -10.12 2.78 -6.50
CA TYR A 18 -8.98 2.11 -5.89
C TYR A 18 -8.13 3.07 -5.08
N SER A 19 -7.55 2.60 -3.98
CA SER A 19 -6.56 3.34 -3.20
C SER A 19 -5.20 2.67 -3.29
N VAL A 20 -4.17 3.48 -3.44
CA VAL A 20 -2.76 3.07 -3.40
C VAL A 20 -2.25 3.31 -1.99
N VAL A 21 -1.89 2.24 -1.30
CA VAL A 21 -1.38 2.27 0.07
C VAL A 21 0.07 1.84 0.04
N ARG A 22 0.94 2.67 0.62
CA ARG A 22 2.34 2.35 0.85
C ARG A 22 2.49 1.72 2.22
N PHE A 23 3.09 0.54 2.24
CA PHE A 23 3.54 -0.17 3.40
C PHE A 23 5.04 0.06 3.58
N ASP A 24 5.44 0.42 4.79
CA ASP A 24 6.85 0.61 5.14
C ASP A 24 7.25 -0.51 6.11
N GLU A 25 8.05 -1.46 5.65
CA GLU A 25 8.47 -2.62 6.46
C GLU A 25 9.47 -2.24 7.57
N ARG A 26 10.00 -1.02 7.56
CA ARG A 26 10.87 -0.51 8.63
C ARG A 26 10.04 -0.02 9.82
N ALA A 27 8.78 0.33 9.59
CA ALA A 27 7.85 0.72 10.64
C ALA A 27 7.19 -0.52 11.27
N SER A 28 6.88 -0.43 12.57
CA SER A 28 6.14 -1.50 13.25
C SER A 28 4.70 -1.56 12.75
N PRO A 29 4.04 -2.73 12.66
CA PRO A 29 2.65 -2.85 12.19
C PRO A 29 1.64 -1.98 12.96
N THR A 30 1.95 -1.70 14.23
CA THR A 30 1.17 -0.84 15.13
C THR A 30 1.38 0.65 14.87
N ASP A 31 2.46 1.01 14.16
CA ASP A 31 2.85 2.39 13.89
C ASP A 31 2.05 2.97 12.71
N PRO A 32 1.54 4.21 12.82
CA PRO A 32 0.79 4.87 11.74
C PRO A 32 1.58 4.99 10.43
N ALA A 33 2.92 5.03 10.47
CA ALA A 33 3.76 5.10 9.27
C ALA A 33 3.82 3.77 8.50
N PHE A 34 3.49 2.63 9.13
CA PHE A 34 3.55 1.30 8.50
C PHE A 34 2.66 1.15 7.28
N ALA A 35 1.55 1.88 7.20
CA ALA A 35 0.57 1.80 6.14
C ALA A 35 -0.02 3.19 5.97
N THR A 36 0.27 3.81 4.84
CA THR A 36 -0.09 5.19 4.51
C THR A 36 -0.71 5.24 3.12
N LYS A 37 -1.85 5.90 2.98
CA LYS A 37 -2.50 6.09 1.68
C LYS A 37 -1.75 7.17 0.90
N GLN A 38 -1.25 6.82 -0.28
CA GLN A 38 -0.50 7.72 -1.15
C GLN A 38 -1.45 8.48 -2.07
N SER A 39 -2.28 7.73 -2.80
CA SER A 39 -3.11 8.25 -3.87
C SER A 39 -4.36 7.38 -4.05
N GLU A 40 -5.32 7.87 -4.82
CA GLU A 40 -6.45 7.09 -5.31
C GLU A 40 -6.42 7.05 -6.83
N VAL A 41 -6.87 5.95 -7.41
CA VAL A 41 -6.87 5.73 -8.86
C VAL A 41 -8.19 5.12 -9.33
N ASP A 42 -8.55 5.38 -10.59
CA ASP A 42 -9.78 4.86 -11.20
C ASP A 42 -9.59 3.45 -11.75
N HIS A 43 -8.34 3.08 -12.07
CA HIS A 43 -7.96 1.74 -12.52
C HIS A 43 -6.67 1.28 -11.83
N PRO A 44 -6.50 -0.02 -11.55
CA PRO A 44 -5.29 -0.55 -10.90
C PRO A 44 -4.02 -0.38 -11.75
N ASN A 45 -4.16 -0.15 -13.06
CA ASN A 45 -3.06 0.10 -13.98
C ASN A 45 -2.54 1.54 -13.94
N ASP A 46 -3.27 2.44 -13.30
CA ASP A 46 -2.86 3.84 -13.07
C ASP A 46 -2.03 3.96 -11.76
N ALA A 47 -2.08 2.92 -10.92
CA ALA A 47 -1.22 2.82 -9.75
C ALA A 47 0.22 2.49 -10.16
N PRO A 48 1.22 3.07 -9.48
CA PRO A 48 2.63 2.83 -9.76
C PRO A 48 2.97 1.32 -9.77
N ASP A 49 3.69 0.90 -10.81
CA ASP A 49 4.18 -0.47 -10.98
C ASP A 49 5.51 -0.74 -10.28
N GLU A 50 6.19 0.32 -9.83
CA GLU A 50 7.48 0.23 -9.14
C GLU A 50 7.39 0.95 -7.80
N CYS A 51 7.86 0.30 -6.73
CA CYS A 51 8.02 0.95 -5.45
C CYS A 51 9.45 1.52 -5.33
N PRO A 52 9.60 2.82 -5.01
CA PRO A 52 10.89 3.50 -5.08
C PRO A 52 11.92 3.03 -4.03
N ALA A 53 11.49 2.38 -2.95
CA ALA A 53 12.41 1.86 -1.94
C ALA A 53 12.27 0.35 -1.74
N ALA A 54 13.40 -0.33 -1.57
CA ALA A 54 13.48 -1.78 -1.39
C ALA A 54 12.89 -2.32 -0.07
N ALA A 55 12.50 -1.45 0.86
CA ALA A 55 11.85 -1.81 2.13
C ALA A 55 10.44 -1.21 2.24
N GLU A 56 9.91 -0.75 1.10
CA GLU A 56 8.56 -0.26 0.97
C GLU A 56 7.81 -1.17 0.01
N GLU A 57 6.50 -1.23 0.18
CA GLU A 57 5.61 -2.00 -0.65
C GLU A 57 4.38 -1.15 -0.99
N LEU A 58 3.93 -1.19 -2.23
CA LEU A 58 2.72 -0.52 -2.68
C LEU A 58 1.63 -1.57 -2.89
N VAL A 59 0.51 -1.40 -2.23
CA VAL A 59 -0.65 -2.27 -2.36
C VAL A 59 -1.84 -1.44 -2.80
N VAL A 60 -2.52 -1.91 -3.84
CA VAL A 60 -3.74 -1.29 -4.32
C VAL A 60 -4.93 -2.04 -3.73
N TYR A 61 -5.81 -1.31 -3.06
CA TYR A 61 -7.07 -1.83 -2.53
C TYR A 61 -8.25 -1.30 -3.33
N ASP A 62 -9.27 -2.14 -3.50
CA ASP A 62 -10.59 -1.75 -3.99
C ASP A 62 -11.44 -1.09 -2.87
N ARG A 63 -12.56 -0.45 -3.21
CA ARG A 63 -13.55 0.10 -2.27
C ARG A 63 -14.00 -0.87 -1.18
N ILE A 64 -14.05 -2.16 -1.47
CA ILE A 64 -14.42 -3.17 -0.46
C ILE A 64 -13.24 -3.65 0.41
N GLY A 65 -12.06 -3.04 0.26
CA GLY A 65 -10.84 -3.40 0.99
C GLY A 65 -10.15 -4.67 0.47
N ARG A 66 -10.49 -5.12 -0.75
CA ARG A 66 -9.78 -6.24 -1.38
C ARG A 66 -8.51 -5.74 -2.04
N MET A 67 -7.41 -6.43 -1.77
CA MET A 67 -6.16 -6.22 -2.47
C MET A 67 -6.29 -6.67 -3.92
N VAL A 68 -6.02 -5.77 -4.86
CA VAL A 68 -6.11 -6.03 -6.31
C VAL A 68 -4.75 -6.06 -7.00
N LYS A 69 -3.76 -5.34 -6.46
CA LYS A 69 -2.39 -5.31 -6.98
C LYS A 69 -1.42 -5.13 -5.82
N ARG A 70 -0.29 -5.85 -5.89
CA ARG A 70 0.89 -5.66 -5.03
C ARG A 70 2.04 -5.26 -5.91
N THR A 71 2.83 -4.33 -5.42
CA THR A 71 4.11 -3.96 -5.97
C THR A 71 5.06 -3.88 -4.78
N ASP A 72 5.78 -4.97 -4.54
CA ASP A 72 6.94 -4.95 -3.68
C ASP A 72 8.02 -4.03 -4.29
N GLY A 73 8.68 -3.24 -3.45
CA GLY A 73 9.94 -2.62 -3.84
C GLY A 73 10.90 -3.71 -4.27
N SER A 74 11.70 -3.44 -5.30
CA SER A 74 12.72 -4.38 -5.78
C SER A 74 13.63 -4.78 -4.62
N VAL A 75 13.24 -5.83 -3.91
CA VAL A 75 14.16 -6.74 -3.27
C VAL A 75 14.86 -7.34 -4.47
N ALA A 76 16.00 -6.75 -4.84
CA ALA A 76 16.84 -7.27 -5.91
C ALA A 76 16.83 -8.79 -5.77
N PRO A 77 16.52 -9.55 -6.85
CA PRO A 77 16.42 -11.00 -6.74
C PRO A 77 17.69 -11.47 -6.05
N SER A 78 17.53 -12.06 -4.87
CA SER A 78 18.60 -12.80 -4.22
C SER A 78 19.19 -13.67 -5.30
N VAL A 79 20.43 -13.36 -5.66
CA VAL A 79 21.22 -14.01 -6.71
C VAL A 79 20.93 -15.50 -6.67
N LEU A 80 20.22 -16.01 -7.68
CA LEU A 80 20.42 -17.39 -8.07
C LEU A 80 21.75 -17.38 -8.83
N PHE A 81 22.68 -18.20 -8.35
CA PHE A 81 24.02 -18.54 -8.86
C PHE A 81 25.21 -17.83 -8.19
#